data_AF-A0A0L0CZU3-F1
#
_entry.id   AF-A0A0L0CZU3-F1
#
_cell.length_a   1.000
_cell.length_b   1.000
_cell.length_c   1.000
_cell.angle_alpha   90.00
_cell.angle_beta   90.00
_cell.angle_gamma   90.00
#
_symmetry.space_group_name_H-M   'P 1'
#
loop_
_entity.id
_entity.type
_entity.pdbx_description
1 polymer ?
#
loop_
_entity_poly.entity_id
_entity_poly.type
_entity_poly.pdbx_seq_one_letter_code
_entity_poly.pdbx_strand_id
1 'polypeptide(L)'
;MLIKIIILIGLFHHVILSLKLVNLKKKRSNVFFVNNKILKRNVPKKKYRILSNKNQSYIGSNYIFNRIFNDNIKSNGDKTSELLQRANYIRDVNGIYNILPLGFRVINKIIDFLNKHLEKLNSHAMSLSILQAKKLWNISDRSKLYSDEFLYVYKQKQSKNDKSSEESLKKKIEDDGYILSPTCEESSLSLINQIYNENITIKCLPLLIHQHPINPQKGKKLEKSLSPGK
;
A
#
# COMPACT_ATOMS: atom_id res chain seq x y z
N MET A 1 3.77 63.87 -28.16
CA MET A 1 3.16 62.73 -28.90
C MET A 1 4.06 61.51 -29.02
N LEU A 2 5.38 61.66 -29.20
CA LEU A 2 6.33 60.55 -29.42
C LEU A 2 6.35 59.46 -28.32
N ILE A 3 6.24 59.84 -27.04
CA ILE A 3 6.31 58.89 -25.92
C ILE A 3 5.09 57.93 -25.90
N LYS A 4 3.89 58.43 -26.24
CA LYS A 4 2.68 57.58 -26.35
C LYS A 4 2.80 56.57 -27.47
N ILE A 5 3.47 56.93 -28.57
CA ILE A 5 3.69 56.04 -29.73
C ILE A 5 4.66 54.90 -29.36
N ILE A 6 5.74 55.21 -28.63
CA ILE A 6 6.71 54.20 -28.17
C ILE A 6 6.07 53.20 -27.21
N ILE A 7 5.22 53.67 -26.29
CA ILE A 7 4.48 52.79 -25.35
C ILE A 7 3.49 51.91 -26.11
N LEU A 8 2.80 52.45 -27.12
CA LEU A 8 1.86 51.69 -27.95
C LEU A 8 2.57 50.61 -28.77
N ILE A 9 3.74 50.90 -29.33
CA ILE A 9 4.57 49.92 -30.06
C ILE A 9 5.08 48.82 -29.11
N GLY A 10 5.48 49.18 -27.89
CA GLY A 10 5.90 48.21 -26.87
C GLY A 10 4.78 47.26 -26.45
N LEU A 11 3.57 47.78 -26.24
CA LEU A 11 2.37 46.99 -25.96
C LEU A 11 2.01 46.08 -27.14
N PHE A 12 2.07 46.61 -28.36
CA PHE A 12 1.79 45.83 -29.57
C PHE A 12 2.80 44.69 -29.77
N HIS A 13 4.08 44.95 -29.49
CA HIS A 13 5.12 43.92 -29.52
C HIS A 13 4.89 42.84 -28.45
N HIS A 14 4.48 43.23 -27.24
CA HIS A 14 4.14 42.30 -26.17
C HIS A 14 2.91 41.43 -26.49
N VAL A 15 1.90 42.00 -27.16
CA VAL A 15 0.70 41.29 -27.62
C VAL A 15 1.03 40.32 -28.76
N ILE A 16 1.89 40.72 -29.70
CA ILE A 16 2.35 39.82 -30.77
C ILE A 16 3.19 38.66 -30.21
N LEU A 17 4.05 38.93 -29.23
CA LEU A 17 4.87 37.90 -28.57
C LEU A 17 4.01 36.90 -27.79
N SER A 18 2.95 37.36 -27.12
CA SER A 18 2.00 36.49 -26.44
C SER A 18 1.11 35.70 -27.41
N LEU A 19 0.68 36.28 -28.54
CA LEU A 19 -0.01 35.54 -29.60
C LEU A 19 0.86 34.46 -30.25
N LYS A 20 2.17 34.71 -30.44
CA LYS A 20 3.12 33.73 -31.01
C LYS A 20 3.36 32.53 -30.06
N LEU A 21 3.21 32.73 -28.75
CA LEU A 21 3.22 31.65 -27.74
C LEU A 21 1.94 30.81 -27.75
N VAL A 22 0.82 31.35 -28.24
CA VAL A 22 -0.52 30.73 -28.22
C VAL A 22 -0.89 30.11 -29.58
N ASN A 23 0.06 29.52 -30.29
CA ASN A 23 -0.24 28.79 -31.53
C ASN A 23 -1.00 27.48 -31.22
N LEU A 24 -2.33 27.56 -31.16
CA LEU A 24 -3.26 26.46 -30.92
C LEU A 24 -3.43 25.64 -32.20
N LYS A 25 -2.74 24.50 -32.30
CA LYS A 25 -3.13 23.44 -33.24
C LYS A 25 -4.44 22.83 -32.76
N LYS A 26 -5.55 23.13 -33.44
CA LYS A 26 -6.85 22.50 -33.23
C LYS A 26 -6.74 21.01 -33.56
N LYS A 27 -6.76 20.14 -32.54
CA LYS A 27 -6.89 18.68 -32.68
C LYS A 27 -8.23 18.28 -32.05
N ARG A 28 -9.07 17.59 -32.82
CA ARG A 28 -10.39 17.09 -32.42
C ARG A 28 -10.25 16.12 -31.24
N SER A 29 -10.49 16.60 -30.02
CA SER A 29 -11.07 15.88 -28.87
C SER A 29 -10.83 16.71 -27.61
N ASN A 30 -11.90 17.04 -26.90
CA ASN A 30 -11.90 17.82 -25.67
C ASN A 30 -11.06 17.15 -24.56
N VAL A 31 -9.80 17.51 -24.41
CA VAL A 31 -9.04 17.34 -23.17
C VAL A 31 -8.07 18.50 -23.03
N PHE A 32 -8.35 19.42 -22.11
CA PHE A 32 -7.43 20.51 -21.75
C PHE A 32 -6.30 19.96 -20.88
N PHE A 33 -5.11 19.78 -21.44
CA PHE A 33 -3.89 19.62 -20.66
C PHE A 33 -3.16 20.95 -20.57
N VAL A 34 -3.03 21.47 -19.34
CA VAL A 34 -2.18 22.64 -19.03
C VAL A 34 -0.73 22.24 -19.29
N ASN A 35 -0.18 22.69 -20.41
CA ASN A 35 1.17 22.38 -20.84
C ASN A 35 2.14 23.41 -20.23
N ASN A 36 2.52 23.23 -18.96
CA ASN A 36 3.60 24.00 -18.37
C ASN A 36 4.92 23.57 -19.04
N LYS A 37 5.37 24.34 -20.03
CA LYS A 37 6.75 24.28 -20.54
C LYS A 37 7.69 24.72 -19.41
N ILE A 38 8.05 23.79 -18.54
CA ILE A 38 9.09 24.00 -17.53
C ILE A 38 10.41 24.16 -18.28
N LEU A 39 11.00 25.37 -18.13
CA LEU A 39 12.34 25.74 -18.57
C LEU A 39 13.34 24.61 -18.23
N LYS A 40 13.87 23.95 -19.26
CA LYS A 40 15.03 23.06 -19.11
C LYS A 40 16.24 23.92 -18.72
N ARG A 41 16.51 24.05 -17.42
CA ARG A 41 17.80 24.54 -16.94
C ARG A 41 18.84 23.46 -17.23
N ASN A 42 19.91 23.83 -17.94
CA ASN A 42 21.09 23.00 -18.16
C ASN A 42 21.83 22.84 -16.82
N VAL A 43 21.37 21.92 -15.98
CA VAL A 43 22.12 21.45 -14.82
C VAL A 43 22.98 20.27 -15.28
N PRO A 44 24.31 20.25 -14.99
CA PRO A 44 25.16 19.12 -15.37
C PRO A 44 24.58 17.84 -14.78
N LYS A 45 24.18 16.91 -15.64
CA LYS A 45 23.64 15.62 -15.23
C LYS A 45 24.76 14.81 -14.56
N LYS A 46 24.90 14.91 -13.24
CA LYS A 46 25.53 13.83 -12.48
C LYS A 46 24.74 12.56 -12.81
N LYS A 47 25.48 11.51 -13.18
CA LYS A 47 25.00 10.29 -13.84
C LYS A 47 24.24 9.39 -12.85
N TYR A 48 23.18 9.88 -12.22
CA TYR A 48 22.25 9.05 -11.48
C TYR A 48 21.33 8.37 -12.49
N ARG A 49 21.51 7.07 -12.66
CA ARG A 49 20.69 6.24 -13.54
C ARG A 49 19.29 6.12 -12.90
N ILE A 50 18.39 7.03 -13.27
CA ILE A 50 17.00 7.01 -12.80
C ILE A 50 16.35 5.74 -13.37
N LEU A 51 16.16 4.74 -12.51
CA LEU A 51 15.38 3.53 -12.81
C LEU A 51 13.90 3.86 -12.75
N SER A 52 13.36 4.46 -13.81
CA SER A 52 11.90 4.64 -13.95
C SER A 52 11.46 4.76 -15.41
N ASN A 53 11.13 3.62 -16.02
CA ASN A 53 10.24 3.52 -17.20
C ASN A 53 9.05 2.67 -16.73
N LYS A 54 7.78 3.09 -16.83
CA LYS A 54 7.06 3.37 -18.09
C LYS A 54 6.09 4.57 -18.07
N ASN A 55 5.83 5.23 -16.93
CA ASN A 55 5.10 6.50 -16.88
C ASN A 55 5.95 7.52 -16.11
N GLN A 56 6.05 8.76 -16.60
CA GLN A 56 6.76 9.82 -15.89
C GLN A 56 6.05 10.08 -14.57
N SER A 57 6.71 9.75 -13.46
CA SER A 57 6.25 10.20 -12.14
C SER A 57 6.42 11.72 -12.02
N TYR A 58 5.63 12.35 -11.15
CA TYR A 58 5.75 13.78 -10.88
C TYR A 58 7.17 14.14 -10.45
N ILE A 59 7.65 15.31 -10.89
CA ILE A 59 9.03 15.79 -10.67
C ILE A 59 9.47 15.65 -9.19
N GLY A 60 8.55 15.95 -8.26
CA GLY A 60 8.79 15.86 -6.81
C GLY A 60 9.16 14.45 -6.31
N SER A 61 8.68 13.38 -6.95
CA SER A 61 8.97 12.01 -6.51
C SER A 61 10.46 11.67 -6.60
N ASN A 62 11.17 12.27 -7.55
CA ASN A 62 12.61 12.07 -7.69
C ASN A 62 13.39 12.67 -6.52
N TYR A 63 12.87 13.74 -5.91
CA TYR A 63 13.51 14.40 -4.78
C TYR A 63 13.15 13.75 -3.43
N ILE A 64 11.96 13.17 -3.32
CA ILE A 64 11.45 12.59 -2.07
C ILE A 64 11.77 11.10 -1.98
N PHE A 65 11.37 10.31 -2.98
CA PHE A 65 11.41 8.84 -2.90
C PHE A 65 12.66 8.21 -3.53
N ASN A 66 13.38 8.92 -4.41
CA ASN A 66 14.64 8.42 -4.99
C ASN A 66 15.89 8.97 -4.28
N ARG A 67 15.73 9.68 -3.16
CA ARG A 67 16.85 10.14 -2.35
C ARG A 67 17.45 8.96 -1.58
N ILE A 68 18.76 8.84 -1.56
CA ILE A 68 19.49 7.90 -0.70
C ILE A 68 19.94 8.68 0.54
N PHE A 69 19.65 8.15 1.73
CA PHE A 69 20.13 8.73 2.98
C PHE A 69 21.50 8.16 3.29
N ASN A 70 22.49 9.05 3.33
CA ASN A 70 23.87 8.68 3.63
C ASN A 70 24.21 8.80 5.12
N ASP A 71 23.26 9.30 5.92
CA ASP A 71 23.43 9.48 7.35
C ASP A 71 23.74 8.12 7.99
N ASN A 72 24.72 8.11 8.89
CA ASN A 72 25.05 6.95 9.71
C ASN A 72 23.90 6.77 10.71
N ILE A 73 22.81 6.13 10.28
CA ILE A 73 21.73 5.71 11.17
C ILE A 73 22.39 4.79 12.20
N LYS A 74 22.54 5.26 13.46
CA LYS A 74 23.18 4.50 14.54
C LYS A 74 22.50 3.13 14.65
N SER A 75 23.31 2.09 14.49
CA SER A 75 22.91 0.70 14.30
C SER A 75 22.49 0.05 15.62
N ASN A 76 21.23 0.22 16.00
CA ASN A 76 20.59 -0.64 16.99
C ASN A 76 19.77 -1.77 16.31
N GLY A 77 20.16 -2.20 15.09
CA GLY A 77 19.41 -3.20 14.31
C GLY A 77 20.22 -3.88 13.20
N ASP A 78 19.56 -4.78 12.46
CA ASP A 78 20.17 -5.60 11.41
C ASP A 78 20.64 -4.77 10.20
N LYS A 79 21.81 -5.11 9.65
CA LYS A 79 22.41 -4.43 8.47
C LYS A 79 21.47 -4.37 7.26
N THR A 80 20.63 -5.40 7.07
CA THR A 80 19.66 -5.46 5.97
C THR A 80 18.55 -4.42 6.13
N SER A 81 18.01 -4.26 7.34
CA SER A 81 17.00 -3.23 7.65
C SER A 81 17.58 -1.83 7.44
N GLU A 82 18.82 -1.61 7.87
CA GLU A 82 19.53 -0.35 7.66
C GLU A 82 19.63 0.00 6.17
N LEU A 83 20.06 -0.96 5.33
CA LEU A 83 20.17 -0.74 3.89
C LEU A 83 18.83 -0.45 3.23
N LEU A 84 17.76 -1.16 3.62
CA LEU A 84 16.42 -0.94 3.08
C LEU A 84 15.88 0.45 3.46
N GLN A 85 16.15 0.92 4.68
CA GLN A 85 15.78 2.27 5.10
C GLN A 85 16.60 3.34 4.38
N ARG A 86 17.93 3.19 4.29
CA ARG A 86 18.84 4.13 3.61
C ARG A 86 18.51 4.29 2.13
N ALA A 87 18.17 3.18 1.48
CA ALA A 87 17.78 3.16 0.07
C ALA A 87 16.31 3.52 -0.17
N ASN A 88 15.56 3.95 0.85
CA ASN A 88 14.16 4.39 0.74
C ASN A 88 13.22 3.28 0.20
N TYR A 89 13.44 2.02 0.61
CA TYR A 89 12.52 0.91 0.33
C TYR A 89 11.39 0.84 1.36
N ILE A 90 11.72 1.08 2.63
CA ILE A 90 10.80 1.00 3.76
C ILE A 90 11.02 2.16 4.73
N ARG A 91 10.01 2.47 5.54
CA ARG A 91 10.12 3.33 6.72
C ARG A 91 9.49 2.65 7.91
N ASP A 92 10.23 2.57 9.01
CA ASP A 92 9.73 2.02 10.27
C ASP A 92 8.80 3.02 10.97
N VAL A 93 7.72 2.47 11.52
CA VAL A 93 6.70 3.10 12.36
C VAL A 93 6.46 2.14 13.54
N ASN A 94 7.37 2.18 14.51
CA ASN A 94 7.29 1.43 15.78
C ASN A 94 7.06 -0.08 15.63
N GLY A 95 7.72 -0.72 14.66
CA GLY A 95 7.58 -2.14 14.37
C GLY A 95 6.58 -2.46 13.25
N ILE A 96 5.96 -1.45 12.65
CA ILE A 96 5.16 -1.53 11.42
C ILE A 96 5.92 -0.80 10.32
N TYR A 97 6.02 -1.39 9.13
CA TYR A 97 6.77 -0.77 8.03
C TYR A 97 5.84 -0.17 6.97
N ASN A 98 6.09 1.08 6.63
CA ASN A 98 5.55 1.70 5.42
C ASN A 98 6.42 1.30 4.23
N ILE A 99 5.83 0.62 3.25
CA ILE A 99 6.51 0.27 2.01
C ILE A 99 6.50 1.49 1.08
N LEU A 100 7.70 1.95 0.72
CA LEU A 100 7.88 3.08 -0.19
C LEU A 100 7.81 2.64 -1.66
N PRO A 101 7.67 3.57 -2.63
CA PRO A 101 7.46 3.22 -4.04
C PRO A 101 8.52 2.29 -4.64
N LEU A 102 9.78 2.41 -4.22
CA LEU A 102 10.85 1.54 -4.70
C LEU A 102 10.73 0.12 -4.12
N GLY A 103 10.39 0.00 -2.84
CA GLY A 103 10.11 -1.29 -2.19
C GLY A 103 8.88 -1.97 -2.79
N PHE A 104 7.82 -1.20 -3.03
CA PHE A 104 6.60 -1.73 -3.64
C PHE A 104 6.86 -2.30 -5.05
N ARG A 105 7.71 -1.66 -5.85
CA ARG A 105 8.13 -2.20 -7.15
C ARG A 105 8.84 -3.55 -7.04
N VAL A 106 9.66 -3.75 -6.01
CA VAL A 106 10.35 -5.04 -5.80
C VAL A 106 9.37 -6.10 -5.34
N ILE A 107 8.47 -5.78 -4.41
CA ILE A 107 7.41 -6.70 -3.96
C ILE A 107 6.57 -7.16 -5.16
N ASN A 108 6.13 -6.24 -6.03
CA ASN A 108 5.36 -6.60 -7.22
C ASN A 108 6.14 -7.53 -8.17
N LYS A 109 7.45 -7.31 -8.35
CA LYS A 109 8.28 -8.22 -9.16
C LYS A 109 8.37 -9.62 -8.56
N ILE A 110 8.43 -9.73 -7.23
CA ILE A 110 8.45 -11.01 -6.53
C ILE A 110 7.10 -11.72 -6.68
N ILE A 111 5.99 -10.99 -6.49
CA ILE A 111 4.64 -11.53 -6.67
C ILE A 111 4.45 -11.99 -8.12
N ASP A 112 4.85 -11.18 -9.11
CA ASP A 112 4.79 -11.54 -10.52
C ASP A 112 5.59 -12.80 -10.83
N PHE A 113 6.75 -12.98 -10.19
CA PHE A 113 7.56 -14.19 -10.31
C PHE A 113 6.83 -15.40 -9.72
N LEU A 114 6.29 -15.28 -8.51
CA LEU A 114 5.55 -16.37 -7.86
C LEU A 114 4.32 -16.76 -8.66
N ASN A 115 3.54 -15.79 -9.16
CA ASN A 115 2.35 -16.05 -9.96
C ASN A 115 2.69 -16.81 -11.24
N LYS A 116 3.76 -16.45 -11.95
CA LYS A 116 4.22 -17.21 -13.14
C LYS A 116 4.57 -18.66 -12.83
N HIS A 117 5.05 -18.95 -11.63
CA HIS A 117 5.36 -20.32 -11.21
C HIS A 117 4.10 -21.07 -10.77
N LEU A 118 3.18 -20.41 -10.07
CA LEU A 118 1.92 -20.99 -9.60
C LEU A 118 0.93 -21.24 -10.73
N GLU A 119 0.88 -20.38 -11.74
CA GLU A 119 0.10 -20.57 -12.96
C GLU A 119 0.54 -21.83 -13.72
N LYS A 120 1.84 -22.13 -13.77
CA LYS A 120 2.36 -23.38 -14.36
C LYS A 120 1.90 -24.64 -13.60
N LEU A 121 1.50 -24.49 -12.34
CA LEU A 121 0.96 -25.55 -11.49
C LEU A 121 -0.57 -25.59 -11.50
N ASN A 122 -1.21 -24.85 -12.41
CA ASN A 122 -2.68 -24.69 -12.48
C ASN A 122 -3.30 -24.18 -11.16
N SER A 123 -2.55 -23.37 -10.42
CA SER A 123 -3.03 -22.75 -9.20
C SER A 123 -3.92 -21.54 -9.50
N HIS A 124 -5.01 -21.40 -8.74
CA HIS A 124 -5.94 -20.28 -8.88
C HIS A 124 -5.65 -19.22 -7.82
N ALA A 125 -5.36 -18.00 -8.27
CA ALA A 125 -5.17 -16.86 -7.38
C ALA A 125 -6.52 -16.36 -6.85
N MET A 126 -6.57 -16.05 -5.56
CA MET A 126 -7.73 -15.45 -4.92
C MET A 126 -7.30 -14.41 -3.88
N SER A 127 -8.25 -13.65 -3.36
CA SER A 127 -8.02 -12.67 -2.28
C SER A 127 -9.08 -12.86 -1.22
N LEU A 128 -8.68 -13.35 -0.04
CA LEU A 128 -9.57 -13.48 1.10
C LEU A 128 -9.56 -12.21 1.96
N SER A 129 -10.63 -12.03 2.73
CA SER A 129 -10.70 -10.96 3.73
C SER A 129 -9.71 -11.25 4.87
N ILE A 130 -8.91 -10.24 5.23
CA ILE A 130 -8.05 -10.28 6.42
C ILE A 130 -8.90 -10.29 7.70
N LEU A 131 -10.06 -9.62 7.67
CA LEU A 131 -11.03 -9.62 8.76
C LEU A 131 -11.84 -10.92 8.72
N GLN A 132 -11.71 -11.74 9.75
CA GLN A 132 -12.40 -13.04 9.86
C GLN A 132 -13.17 -13.14 11.17
N ALA A 133 -14.27 -13.89 11.15
CA ALA A 133 -15.04 -14.18 12.36
C ALA A 133 -14.29 -15.19 13.23
N LYS A 134 -14.13 -14.90 14.52
CA LYS A 134 -13.47 -15.79 15.48
C LYS A 134 -14.20 -17.13 15.63
N LYS A 135 -15.51 -17.15 15.40
CA LYS A 135 -16.31 -18.38 15.36
C LYS A 135 -15.71 -19.45 14.43
N LEU A 136 -15.17 -19.06 13.27
CA LEU A 136 -14.51 -20.00 12.34
C LEU A 136 -13.27 -20.64 12.99
N TRP A 137 -12.49 -19.84 13.71
CA TRP A 137 -11.30 -20.28 14.44
C TRP A 137 -11.63 -21.15 15.64
N ASN A 138 -12.77 -20.91 16.30
CA ASN A 138 -13.28 -21.76 17.38
C ASN A 138 -13.69 -23.14 16.86
N ILE A 139 -14.32 -23.23 15.67
CA ILE A 139 -14.69 -24.52 15.04
C ILE A 139 -13.44 -25.38 14.77
N SER A 140 -12.34 -24.75 14.38
CA SER A 140 -11.07 -25.43 14.14
C SER A 140 -10.25 -25.72 15.40
N ASP A 141 -10.73 -25.31 16.59
CA ASP A 141 -9.99 -25.29 17.86
C ASP A 141 -8.65 -24.51 17.86
N ARG A 142 -8.27 -23.85 16.75
CA ARG A 142 -7.03 -23.07 16.65
C ARG A 142 -7.07 -21.76 17.43
N SER A 143 -8.26 -21.30 17.84
CA SER A 143 -8.39 -20.05 18.59
C SER A 143 -7.66 -20.06 19.93
N LYS A 144 -7.56 -21.23 20.58
CA LYS A 144 -6.85 -21.40 21.86
C LYS A 144 -5.32 -21.34 21.69
N LEU A 145 -4.80 -21.77 20.54
CA LEU A 145 -3.37 -21.80 20.26
C LEU A 145 -2.81 -20.40 19.97
N TYR A 146 -3.62 -19.55 19.34
CA TYR A 146 -3.23 -18.21 18.89
C TYR A 146 -3.78 -17.07 19.76
N SER A 147 -4.29 -17.39 20.97
CA SER A 147 -5.00 -16.43 21.85
C SER A 147 -4.25 -15.11 22.05
N ASP A 148 -2.93 -15.21 22.23
CA ASP A 148 -2.07 -14.07 22.60
C ASP A 148 -1.59 -13.28 21.37
N GLU A 149 -1.63 -13.91 20.18
CA GLU A 149 -1.15 -13.35 18.92
C GLU A 149 -2.25 -12.65 18.13
N PHE A 150 -3.53 -12.92 18.44
CA PHE A 150 -4.65 -12.31 17.74
C PHE A 150 -4.75 -10.81 17.99
N LEU A 151 -5.04 -10.10 16.90
CA LEU A 151 -5.50 -8.72 16.94
C LEU A 151 -7.02 -8.71 16.79
N TYR A 152 -7.69 -8.29 17.85
CA TYR A 152 -9.15 -8.19 17.89
C TYR A 152 -9.62 -6.85 17.30
N VAL A 153 -10.70 -6.90 16.53
CA VAL A 153 -11.35 -5.70 15.98
C VAL A 153 -12.64 -5.44 16.75
N TYR A 154 -12.66 -4.33 17.49
CA TYR A 154 -13.83 -3.91 18.26
C TYR A 154 -14.72 -3.01 17.42
N LYS A 155 -16.00 -3.38 17.29
CA LYS A 155 -17.01 -2.47 16.74
C LYS A 155 -17.31 -1.42 17.80
N GLN A 156 -16.98 -0.15 17.51
CA GLN A 156 -17.34 0.95 18.40
C GLN A 156 -18.88 1.02 18.48
N LYS A 157 -19.44 0.77 19.67
CA LYS A 157 -20.87 0.90 19.94
C LYS A 157 -21.16 2.39 20.10
N GLN A 158 -22.08 2.96 19.31
CA GLN A 158 -22.60 4.29 19.62
C GLN A 158 -23.27 4.24 21.00
N SER A 159 -22.92 5.18 21.85
CA SER A 159 -23.18 5.17 23.30
C SER A 159 -24.66 4.96 23.64
N LYS A 160 -24.94 3.91 24.41
CA LYS A 160 -25.89 4.00 25.53
C LYS A 160 -25.15 3.52 26.77
N ASN A 161 -25.01 4.43 27.73
CA ASN A 161 -24.30 4.31 29.00
C ASN A 161 -24.71 3.02 29.73
N ASP A 162 -23.75 2.15 30.03
CA ASP A 162 -23.80 1.21 31.16
C ASP A 162 -22.39 0.63 31.40
N LYS A 163 -21.71 1.11 32.44
CA LYS A 163 -20.32 0.74 32.79
C LYS A 163 -20.19 -0.71 33.31
N SER A 164 -21.30 -1.35 33.68
CA SER A 164 -21.37 -2.77 34.05
C SER A 164 -21.37 -3.72 32.85
N SER A 165 -21.54 -3.20 31.63
CA SER A 165 -21.67 -4.01 30.41
C SER A 165 -20.34 -4.37 29.75
N GLU A 166 -19.23 -3.75 30.12
CA GLU A 166 -17.95 -3.87 29.41
C GLU A 166 -17.30 -5.26 29.54
N GLU A 167 -17.35 -5.86 30.73
CA GLU A 167 -16.74 -7.18 30.97
C GLU A 167 -17.56 -8.33 30.36
N SER A 168 -18.89 -8.17 30.34
CA SER A 168 -19.80 -9.05 29.60
C SER A 168 -19.63 -8.88 28.09
N LEU A 169 -19.35 -7.66 27.61
CA LEU A 169 -19.05 -7.40 26.20
C LEU A 169 -17.73 -8.04 25.78
N LYS A 170 -16.68 -7.94 26.62
CA LYS A 170 -15.37 -8.55 26.35
C LYS A 170 -15.50 -10.07 26.18
N LYS A 171 -16.23 -10.75 27.07
CA LYS A 171 -16.50 -12.19 26.95
C LYS A 171 -17.28 -12.54 25.68
N LYS A 172 -18.35 -11.79 25.35
CA LYS A 172 -19.12 -12.02 24.11
C LYS A 172 -18.31 -11.77 22.83
N ILE A 173 -17.38 -10.82 22.86
CA ILE A 173 -16.48 -10.52 21.73
C ILE A 173 -15.36 -11.55 21.63
N GLU A 174 -14.91 -12.10 22.76
CA GLU A 174 -14.01 -13.25 22.75
C GLU A 174 -14.65 -14.48 22.11
N ASP A 175 -15.98 -14.62 22.17
CA ASP A 175 -16.66 -15.77 21.56
C ASP A 175 -17.10 -15.52 20.10
N ASP A 176 -17.70 -14.36 19.79
CA ASP A 176 -18.32 -14.05 18.48
C ASP A 176 -17.68 -12.86 17.73
N GLY A 177 -16.54 -12.35 18.19
CA GLY A 177 -15.88 -11.17 17.61
C GLY A 177 -15.23 -11.41 16.24
N TYR A 178 -14.72 -10.32 15.66
CA TYR A 178 -13.86 -10.37 14.47
C TYR A 178 -12.39 -10.22 14.86
N ILE A 179 -11.54 -10.95 14.16
CA ILE A 179 -10.09 -10.92 14.31
C ILE A 179 -9.44 -10.51 13.00
N LEU A 180 -8.28 -9.87 13.09
CA LEU A 180 -7.37 -9.80 11.97
C LEU A 180 -6.61 -11.12 11.91
N SER A 181 -6.92 -11.91 10.89
CA SER A 181 -6.44 -13.28 10.78
C SER A 181 -4.95 -13.32 10.42
N PRO A 182 -4.14 -14.14 11.11
CA PRO A 182 -2.73 -14.32 10.78
C PRO A 182 -2.53 -15.26 9.57
N THR A 183 -3.52 -16.09 9.29
CA THR A 183 -3.58 -17.06 8.18
C THR A 183 -5.05 -17.20 7.69
N CYS A 184 -5.33 -18.01 6.68
CA CYS A 184 -6.65 -18.02 6.03
C CYS A 184 -7.23 -19.41 5.75
N GLU A 185 -6.77 -20.46 6.43
CA GLU A 185 -7.22 -21.82 6.20
C GLU A 185 -8.73 -21.96 6.47
N GLU A 186 -9.24 -21.47 7.60
CA GLU A 186 -10.67 -21.54 7.91
C GLU A 186 -11.52 -20.72 6.94
N SER A 187 -11.04 -19.53 6.56
CA SER A 187 -11.77 -18.69 5.60
C SER A 187 -11.79 -19.30 4.20
N SER A 188 -10.71 -19.96 3.78
CA SER A 188 -10.65 -20.64 2.49
C SER A 188 -11.62 -21.82 2.44
N LEU A 189 -11.67 -22.62 3.51
CA LEU A 189 -12.56 -23.77 3.60
C LEU A 189 -14.02 -23.35 3.70
N SER A 190 -14.31 -22.32 4.51
CA SER A 190 -15.64 -21.71 4.62
C SER A 190 -16.16 -21.23 3.27
N LEU A 191 -15.31 -20.55 2.48
CA LEU A 191 -15.67 -20.11 1.14
C LEU A 191 -15.97 -21.29 0.20
N ILE A 192 -15.12 -22.31 0.20
CA ILE A 192 -15.33 -23.50 -0.65
C ILE A 192 -16.65 -24.17 -0.29
N ASN A 193 -16.95 -24.35 1.01
CA ASN A 193 -18.21 -24.93 1.45
C ASN A 193 -19.42 -24.08 1.04
N GLN A 194 -19.30 -22.76 1.10
CA GLN A 194 -20.35 -21.84 0.66
C GLN A 194 -20.59 -21.90 -0.85
N ILE A 195 -19.53 -22.03 -1.66
CA ILE A 195 -19.65 -22.11 -3.13
C ILE A 195 -20.30 -23.43 -3.55
N TYR A 196 -19.95 -24.53 -2.89
CA TYR A 196 -20.42 -25.87 -3.25
C TYR A 196 -21.63 -26.36 -2.45
N ASN A 197 -22.20 -25.55 -1.55
CA ASN A 197 -23.27 -25.94 -0.64
C ASN A 197 -23.00 -27.31 0.02
N GLU A 198 -21.78 -27.50 0.52
CA GLU A 198 -21.29 -28.76 1.15
C GLU A 198 -21.20 -29.99 0.23
N ASN A 199 -21.52 -29.86 -1.07
CA ASN A 199 -21.54 -30.96 -2.04
C ASN A 199 -20.30 -30.96 -2.96
N ILE A 200 -19.12 -31.17 -2.38
CA ILE A 200 -17.88 -31.32 -3.17
C ILE A 200 -17.84 -32.71 -3.79
N THR A 201 -17.89 -32.79 -5.11
CA THR A 201 -17.70 -34.06 -5.84
C THR A 201 -16.23 -34.31 -6.15
N ILE A 202 -15.85 -35.57 -6.36
CA ILE A 202 -14.47 -35.96 -6.74
C ILE A 202 -14.01 -35.24 -8.02
N LYS A 203 -14.94 -34.87 -8.90
CA LYS A 203 -14.65 -34.13 -10.14
C LYS A 203 -14.08 -32.73 -9.89
N CYS A 204 -14.31 -32.14 -8.71
CA CYS A 204 -13.82 -30.83 -8.33
C CYS A 204 -12.36 -30.84 -7.84
N LEU A 205 -11.75 -32.02 -7.70
CA LEU A 205 -10.40 -32.21 -7.18
C LEU A 205 -9.48 -32.79 -8.27
N PRO A 206 -8.17 -32.47 -8.25
CA PRO A 206 -7.44 -31.68 -7.26
C PRO A 206 -7.66 -30.16 -7.41
N LEU A 207 -7.76 -29.45 -6.28
CA LEU A 207 -7.89 -28.00 -6.23
C LEU A 207 -6.63 -27.39 -5.60
N LEU A 208 -6.05 -26.40 -6.28
CA LEU A 208 -4.94 -25.61 -5.76
C LEU A 208 -5.30 -24.13 -5.83
N ILE A 209 -5.38 -23.48 -4.67
CA ILE A 209 -5.66 -22.05 -4.52
C ILE A 209 -4.50 -21.37 -3.80
N HIS A 210 -4.25 -20.09 -4.12
CA HIS A 210 -3.22 -19.31 -3.45
C HIS A 210 -3.62 -17.84 -3.33
N GLN A 211 -2.95 -17.16 -2.40
CA GLN A 211 -3.07 -15.71 -2.20
C GLN A 211 -1.76 -15.15 -1.63
N HIS A 212 -1.54 -13.85 -1.82
CA HIS A 212 -0.41 -13.11 -1.26
C HIS A 212 -0.89 -11.98 -0.33
N PRO A 213 -1.50 -12.31 0.83
CA PRO A 213 -2.07 -11.32 1.74
C PRO A 213 -1.00 -10.66 2.63
N ILE A 214 -1.32 -9.46 3.12
CA ILE A 214 -0.58 -8.83 4.20
C ILE A 214 -1.21 -9.29 5.51
N ASN A 215 -0.58 -10.25 6.17
CA ASN A 215 -1.11 -10.84 7.40
C ASN A 215 -0.54 -10.13 8.62
N PRO A 216 -1.40 -9.56 9.49
CA PRO A 216 -0.95 -8.99 10.74
C PRO A 216 -0.68 -10.10 11.76
N GLN A 217 0.43 -9.98 12.47
CA GLN A 217 0.78 -10.84 13.60
C GLN A 217 1.33 -9.97 14.72
N LYS A 218 0.88 -10.23 15.95
CA LYS A 218 1.38 -9.52 17.12
C LYS A 218 2.73 -10.11 17.55
N GLY A 219 3.83 -9.50 17.11
CA GLY A 219 5.16 -9.93 17.53
C GLY A 219 5.49 -9.55 18.98
N LYS A 220 6.24 -10.39 19.71
CA LYS A 220 6.65 -10.16 21.12
C LYS A 220 7.40 -8.82 21.35
N LYS A 221 8.07 -8.27 20.33
CA LYS A 221 8.74 -6.96 20.41
C LYS A 221 7.77 -5.78 20.25
N LEU A 222 6.64 -5.98 19.56
CA LEU A 222 5.62 -4.96 19.29
C LEU A 222 4.94 -4.50 20.59
N GLU A 223 4.81 -5.39 21.58
CA GLU A 223 4.24 -5.05 22.88
C GLU A 223 5.04 -3.99 23.63
N LYS A 224 6.38 -4.03 23.51
CA LYS A 224 7.28 -3.06 24.14
C LYS A 224 7.25 -1.69 23.46
N SER A 225 6.96 -1.63 22.16
CA SER A 225 6.89 -0.36 21.42
C SER A 225 5.51 0.31 21.50
N LEU A 226 4.43 -0.48 21.57
CA LEU A 226 3.06 0.01 21.73
C LEU A 226 2.69 0.37 23.17
N SER A 227 3.48 -0.07 24.15
CA SER A 227 3.31 0.26 25.57
C SER A 227 4.41 1.20 26.09
N PRO A 228 4.56 2.44 25.58
CA PRO A 228 5.47 3.39 26.17
C PRO A 228 4.83 3.93 27.47
N GLY A 229 5.14 3.31 28.60
CA GLY A 229 4.71 3.79 29.92
C GLY A 229 3.80 2.82 30.68
N LYS A 230 4.43 1.89 31.39
CA LYS A 230 4.06 1.56 32.77
C LYS A 230 5.33 1.63 33.61
#